data_AF-A0A077MD93-F1
#
_entry.id   AF-A0A077MD93-F1
#
_cell.length_a   1.000
_cell.length_b   1.000
_cell.length_c   1.000
_cell.angle_alpha   90.00
_cell.angle_beta   90.00
_cell.angle_gamma   90.00
#
_symmetry.space_group_name_H-M   'P 1'
#
loop_
_entity.id
_entity.type
_entity.pdbx_description
1 polymer ?
#
loop_
_entity_poly.entity_id
_entity_poly.type
_entity_poly.pdbx_seq_one_letter_code
_entity_poly.pdbx_strand_id
1 'polypeptide(L)'
;MSTETAWVIGLPADLSTKGLVEDIHSAAGRAAKAEPGDRLDIARFEQLATRLEQAALRQSGVNRIAVALPEGGPTILFGQDSNNWSSGLPKDILAAANTLAQSGLIPVLVVAPHAHGTTDTLFRGAAEPPADTWEADEGIFGGRAVEARFRAQIAEALNPDAKRRVPISPSGINNAVVTEILREFVATEPGMPRVDAPVQYRDGSKATHPFPLRALPMRADLSLASLELRFTLLSIRHTEMDAVVHGAWLRNAEISRPRPAAMTDDLVYELSLRQLEELCRNESHVRLHMYQTGLETAIVGFYRALTSHLLMFPGSVSVQPMYYVAPRKPKANPTDGRGTGGLGQRSGLGGRNARNRAPARSASRHICDSDRSQATVVTESSTFRKGTPWTA
;
A
#
# COMPACT_ATOMS: atom_id res chain seq x y z
N MET A 1 12.68 8.47 21.60
CA MET A 1 12.97 7.79 20.31
C MET A 1 12.61 6.32 20.47
N SER A 2 11.87 5.77 19.50
CA SER A 2 11.58 4.34 19.38
C SER A 2 12.84 3.49 19.17
N THR A 3 13.41 2.80 20.16
CA THR A 3 14.38 1.74 19.87
C THR A 3 13.66 0.41 19.73
N GLU A 4 13.67 -0.15 18.52
CA GLU A 4 13.30 -1.54 18.29
C GLU A 4 14.30 -2.45 19.02
N THR A 5 13.81 -3.57 19.53
CA THR A 5 14.61 -4.57 20.24
C THR A 5 14.28 -5.95 19.71
N ALA A 6 15.32 -6.72 19.42
CA ALA A 6 15.20 -8.08 18.93
C ALA A 6 15.66 -9.07 20.01
N TRP A 7 14.93 -10.18 20.16
CA TRP A 7 15.31 -11.30 21.00
C TRP A 7 15.16 -12.60 20.25
N VAL A 8 16.04 -13.55 20.54
CA VAL A 8 15.78 -14.97 20.27
C VAL A 8 15.20 -15.57 21.54
N ILE A 9 13.97 -16.07 21.45
CA ILE A 9 13.22 -16.65 22.56
C ILE A 9 13.13 -18.16 22.35
N GLY A 10 13.51 -18.95 23.34
CA GLY A 10 13.38 -20.41 23.29
C GLY A 10 12.02 -20.88 23.81
N LEU A 11 11.19 -21.45 22.93
CA LEU A 11 9.92 -22.09 23.30
C LEU A 11 10.13 -23.58 23.67
N PRO A 12 9.34 -24.15 24.58
CA PRO A 12 9.32 -25.59 24.82
C PRO A 12 8.97 -26.36 23.55
N ALA A 13 9.64 -27.49 23.33
CA ALA A 13 9.39 -28.37 22.20
C ALA A 13 8.18 -29.31 22.43
N ASP A 14 7.08 -28.75 22.94
CA ASP A 14 5.82 -29.47 23.14
C ASP A 14 5.07 -29.71 21.81
N LEU A 15 4.05 -30.57 21.86
CA LEU A 15 3.28 -30.95 20.67
C LEU A 15 2.60 -29.75 20.00
N SER A 16 2.16 -28.76 20.78
CA SER A 16 1.49 -27.57 20.25
C SER A 16 2.46 -26.69 19.46
N THR A 17 3.64 -26.45 20.03
CA THR A 17 4.67 -25.61 19.41
C THR A 17 5.26 -26.29 18.18
N LYS A 18 5.53 -27.60 18.26
CA LYS A 18 6.00 -28.40 17.12
C LYS A 18 4.99 -28.40 15.97
N GLY A 19 3.71 -28.66 16.27
CA GLY A 19 2.66 -28.63 15.25
C GLY A 19 2.53 -27.26 14.59
N LEU A 20 2.65 -26.17 15.36
CA LEU A 20 2.65 -24.81 14.80
C LEU A 20 3.86 -24.55 13.89
N VAL A 21 5.05 -24.99 14.26
CA VAL A 21 6.26 -24.88 13.42
C VAL A 21 6.11 -25.68 12.12
N GLU A 22 5.58 -26.89 12.18
CA GLU A 22 5.29 -27.72 11.00
C GLU A 22 4.27 -27.06 10.06
N ASP A 23 3.19 -26.51 10.62
CA ASP A 23 2.18 -25.75 9.88
C ASP A 23 2.80 -24.53 9.17
N ILE A 24 3.72 -23.82 9.85
CA ILE A 24 4.43 -22.68 9.26
C ILE A 24 5.35 -23.14 8.13
N HIS A 25 6.15 -24.20 8.30
CA HIS A 25 6.99 -24.74 7.23
C HIS A 25 6.16 -25.18 6.01
N SER A 26 5.02 -25.82 6.27
CA SER A 26 4.08 -26.24 5.24
C SER A 26 3.48 -25.03 4.49
N ALA A 27 3.08 -23.99 5.22
CA ALA A 27 2.58 -22.75 4.62
C ALA A 27 3.67 -21.99 3.84
N ALA A 28 4.88 -21.89 4.37
CA ALA A 28 6.02 -21.27 3.70
C ALA A 28 6.38 -22.00 2.40
N GLY A 29 6.40 -23.34 2.42
CA GLY A 29 6.66 -24.16 1.24
C GLY A 29 5.60 -24.03 0.15
N ARG A 30 4.33 -23.80 0.52
CA ARG A 30 3.26 -23.47 -0.43
C ARG A 30 3.36 -22.02 -0.93
N ALA A 31 3.61 -21.06 -0.04
CA ALA A 31 3.78 -19.66 -0.38
C ALA A 31 4.93 -19.45 -1.37
N ALA A 32 6.04 -20.19 -1.24
CA ALA A 32 7.15 -20.15 -2.19
C ALA A 32 6.80 -20.70 -3.58
N LYS A 33 5.74 -21.51 -3.70
CA LYS A 33 5.23 -22.09 -4.95
C LYS A 33 3.95 -21.40 -5.44
N ALA A 34 3.46 -20.40 -4.70
CA ALA A 34 2.23 -19.71 -5.04
C ALA A 34 2.43 -18.92 -6.34
N GLU A 35 1.41 -18.92 -7.19
CA GLU A 35 1.41 -18.10 -8.40
C GLU A 35 1.48 -16.62 -8.02
N PRO A 36 2.17 -15.77 -8.79
CA PRO A 36 2.19 -14.33 -8.56
C PRO A 36 0.77 -13.75 -8.44
N GLY A 37 0.41 -13.24 -7.26
CA GLY A 37 -0.91 -12.70 -6.96
C GLY A 37 -1.80 -13.59 -6.08
N ASP A 38 -1.47 -14.87 -5.90
CA ASP A 38 -2.13 -15.71 -4.91
C ASP A 38 -1.56 -15.41 -3.51
N ARG A 39 -2.39 -14.75 -2.69
CA ARG A 39 -2.01 -14.32 -1.35
C ARG A 39 -2.50 -15.25 -0.24
N LEU A 40 -3.22 -16.32 -0.57
CA LEU A 40 -3.85 -17.17 0.45
C LEU A 40 -2.79 -17.82 1.36
N ASP A 41 -1.80 -18.48 0.77
CA ASP A 41 -0.75 -19.15 1.55
C ASP A 41 0.25 -18.16 2.17
N ILE A 42 0.49 -17.00 1.55
CA ILE A 42 1.29 -15.92 2.14
C ILE A 42 0.62 -15.38 3.41
N ALA A 43 -0.66 -15.04 3.34
CA ALA A 43 -1.41 -14.54 4.48
C ALA A 43 -1.51 -15.60 5.60
N ARG A 44 -1.69 -16.88 5.22
CA ARG A 44 -1.68 -17.99 6.18
C ARG A 44 -0.33 -18.16 6.86
N PHE A 45 0.76 -18.09 6.12
CA PHE A 45 2.12 -18.11 6.66
C PHE A 45 2.33 -16.96 7.65
N GLU A 46 2.00 -15.72 7.25
CA GLU A 46 2.13 -14.53 8.11
C GLU A 46 1.32 -14.70 9.41
N GLN A 47 0.06 -15.15 9.31
CA GLN A 47 -0.80 -15.36 10.48
C GLN A 47 -0.23 -16.41 11.45
N LEU A 48 0.30 -17.52 10.93
CA LEU A 48 0.87 -18.58 11.76
C LEU A 48 2.20 -18.13 12.39
N ALA A 49 3.04 -17.41 11.65
CA ALA A 49 4.28 -16.82 12.17
C ALA A 49 4.00 -15.83 13.31
N THR A 50 3.05 -14.89 13.12
CA THR A 50 2.62 -13.97 14.17
C THR A 50 2.08 -14.71 15.40
N ARG A 51 1.36 -15.82 15.21
CA ARG A 51 0.85 -16.63 16.34
C ARG A 51 2.00 -17.27 17.13
N LEU A 52 3.06 -17.73 16.46
CA LEU A 52 4.25 -18.30 17.11
C LEU A 52 5.03 -17.21 17.88
N GLU A 53 5.22 -16.03 17.30
CA GLU A 53 5.84 -14.88 17.96
C GLU A 53 5.06 -14.46 19.22
N GLN A 54 3.73 -14.41 19.13
CA GLN A 54 2.87 -14.11 20.29
C GLN A 54 2.97 -15.18 21.38
N ALA A 55 3.08 -16.46 21.01
CA ALA A 55 3.30 -17.54 21.97
C ALA A 55 4.64 -17.36 22.70
N ALA A 56 5.71 -17.02 21.97
CA ALA A 56 7.02 -16.72 22.53
C ALA A 56 7.00 -15.52 23.50
N LEU A 57 6.31 -14.44 23.14
CA LEU A 57 6.22 -13.24 23.98
C LEU A 57 5.42 -13.46 25.27
N ARG A 58 4.36 -14.27 25.22
CA ARG A 58 3.48 -14.55 26.37
C ARG A 58 4.10 -15.47 27.41
N GLN A 59 5.14 -16.21 27.03
CA GLN A 59 5.76 -17.14 27.96
C GLN A 59 6.64 -16.38 28.97
N SER A 60 6.31 -16.52 30.24
CA SER A 60 7.08 -16.01 31.38
C SER A 60 8.17 -17.00 31.76
N GLY A 61 9.35 -16.50 32.17
CA GLY A 61 10.45 -17.33 32.65
C GLY A 61 11.22 -18.13 31.58
N VAL A 62 11.00 -17.86 30.29
CA VAL A 62 11.77 -18.47 29.19
C VAL A 62 13.10 -17.79 28.96
N ASN A 63 14.05 -18.56 28.42
CA ASN A 63 15.35 -18.08 27.97
C ASN A 63 15.17 -17.10 26.80
N ARG A 64 15.48 -15.83 27.06
CA ARG A 64 15.48 -14.74 26.07
C ARG A 64 16.91 -14.25 25.91
N ILE A 65 17.42 -14.27 24.68
CA ILE A 65 18.75 -13.78 24.36
C ILE A 65 18.56 -12.52 23.51
N ALA A 66 19.00 -11.37 24.01
CA ALA A 66 18.98 -10.12 23.26
C ALA A 66 20.00 -10.20 22.11
N VAL A 67 19.59 -9.75 20.92
CA VAL A 67 20.41 -9.77 19.70
C VAL A 67 20.30 -8.44 18.97
N ALA A 68 21.27 -8.14 18.11
CA ALA A 68 21.20 -6.96 17.27
C ALA A 68 20.08 -7.11 16.23
N LEU A 69 19.45 -6.00 15.87
CA LEU A 69 18.50 -5.98 14.76
C LEU A 69 19.24 -6.30 13.45
N PRO A 70 18.71 -7.20 12.61
CA PRO A 70 19.24 -7.38 11.28
C PRO A 70 19.05 -6.09 10.46
N GLU A 71 20.12 -5.56 9.87
CA GLU A 71 20.12 -4.33 9.06
C GLU A 71 19.31 -4.46 7.75
N GLY A 72 18.91 -5.69 7.40
CA GLY A 72 18.03 -6.01 6.28
C GLY A 72 17.97 -7.52 6.00
N GLY A 73 17.03 -7.93 5.15
CA GLY A 73 16.89 -9.33 4.70
C GLY A 73 15.83 -10.15 5.46
N PRO A 74 15.69 -11.45 5.12
CA PRO A 74 14.68 -12.32 5.73
C PRO A 74 15.01 -12.60 7.19
N THR A 75 14.13 -12.17 8.09
CA THR A 75 14.22 -12.33 9.56
C THR A 75 13.60 -13.64 10.05
N ILE A 76 13.46 -14.62 9.17
CA ILE A 76 12.75 -15.85 9.50
C ILE A 76 13.68 -16.78 10.29
N LEU A 77 13.38 -16.94 11.58
CA LEU A 77 13.99 -17.94 12.45
C LEU A 77 12.92 -18.55 13.35
N PHE A 78 12.58 -19.80 13.06
CA PHE A 78 11.77 -20.69 13.91
C PHE A 78 12.18 -22.15 13.64
N GLY A 79 11.99 -23.01 14.64
CA GLY A 79 12.31 -24.44 14.54
C GLY A 79 13.72 -24.80 15.02
N GLN A 80 13.94 -26.08 15.31
CA GLN A 80 15.20 -26.60 15.87
C GLN A 80 16.28 -26.91 14.83
N ASP A 81 15.87 -27.18 13.59
CA ASP A 81 16.77 -27.56 12.52
C ASP A 81 17.37 -26.31 11.87
N SER A 82 18.68 -26.14 12.03
CA SER A 82 19.43 -25.00 11.49
C SER A 82 19.44 -24.94 9.97
N ASN A 83 19.18 -26.06 9.28
CA ASN A 83 19.06 -26.07 7.81
C ASN A 83 17.80 -25.35 7.32
N ASN A 84 16.80 -25.17 8.19
CA ASN A 84 15.57 -24.47 7.85
C ASN A 84 15.61 -22.98 8.19
N TRP A 85 16.70 -22.49 8.78
CA TRP A 85 16.86 -21.08 9.09
C TRP A 85 17.33 -20.30 7.86
N SER A 86 16.92 -19.03 7.78
CA SER A 86 17.35 -18.14 6.70
C SER A 86 18.88 -18.02 6.65
N SER A 87 19.49 -18.26 5.49
CA SER A 87 20.95 -18.19 5.29
C SER A 87 21.53 -16.78 5.45
N GLY A 88 20.67 -15.75 5.46
CA GLY A 88 21.06 -14.35 5.62
C GLY A 88 21.07 -13.84 7.06
N LEU A 89 20.87 -14.72 8.05
CA LEU A 89 20.79 -14.30 9.45
C LEU A 89 22.17 -13.88 10.01
N PRO A 90 22.24 -12.77 10.77
CA PRO A 90 23.43 -12.37 11.52
C PRO A 90 23.99 -13.48 12.42
N LYS A 91 25.31 -13.48 12.59
CA LYS A 91 26.03 -14.53 13.35
C LYS A 91 25.64 -14.59 14.83
N ASP A 92 25.32 -13.46 15.44
CA ASP A 92 24.86 -13.36 16.82
C ASP A 92 23.47 -14.00 17.00
N ILE A 93 22.56 -13.79 16.04
CA ILE A 93 21.24 -14.44 16.01
C ILE A 93 21.40 -15.95 15.87
N LEU A 94 22.25 -16.41 14.95
CA LEU A 94 22.52 -17.84 14.76
C LEU A 94 23.16 -18.48 15.99
N ALA A 95 24.09 -17.80 16.66
CA ALA A 95 24.69 -18.28 17.89
C ALA A 95 23.64 -18.44 19.01
N ALA A 96 22.81 -17.41 19.23
CA ALA A 96 21.73 -17.45 20.21
C ALA A 96 20.73 -18.58 19.95
N ALA A 97 20.32 -18.75 18.69
CA ALA A 97 19.41 -19.81 18.29
C ALA A 97 19.99 -21.21 18.49
N ASN A 98 21.27 -21.41 18.16
CA ASN A 98 21.95 -22.68 18.39
C ASN A 98 22.04 -23.03 19.88
N THR A 99 22.34 -22.06 20.75
CA THR A 99 22.36 -22.28 22.21
C THR A 99 20.99 -22.76 22.72
N LEU A 100 19.90 -22.16 22.25
CA LEU A 100 18.55 -22.55 22.65
C LEU A 100 18.16 -23.92 22.06
N ALA A 101 18.50 -24.18 20.80
CA ALA A 101 18.25 -25.46 20.14
C ALA A 101 18.98 -26.62 20.84
N GLN A 102 20.25 -26.43 21.22
CA GLN A 102 21.04 -27.41 21.99
C GLN A 102 20.44 -27.69 23.38
N SER A 103 19.70 -26.74 23.93
CA SER A 103 18.96 -26.89 25.19
C SER A 103 17.60 -27.57 25.00
N GLY A 104 17.29 -28.07 23.80
CA GLY A 104 16.01 -28.72 23.49
C GLY A 104 14.84 -27.76 23.29
N LEU A 105 15.09 -26.46 23.16
CA LEU A 105 14.07 -25.44 22.90
C LEU A 105 13.92 -25.19 21.40
N ILE A 106 12.78 -24.65 21.00
CA ILE A 106 12.51 -24.14 19.65
C ILE A 106 12.85 -22.66 19.65
N PRO A 107 13.96 -22.22 19.04
CA PRO A 107 14.29 -20.81 18.99
C PRO A 107 13.33 -20.09 18.04
N VAL A 108 12.87 -18.90 18.45
CA VAL A 108 12.03 -18.00 17.66
C VAL A 108 12.62 -16.60 17.73
N LEU A 109 12.94 -15.98 16.58
CA LEU A 109 13.34 -14.57 16.55
C LEU A 109 12.09 -13.70 16.66
N VAL A 110 12.05 -12.83 17.66
CA VAL A 110 10.99 -11.85 17.86
C VAL A 110 11.59 -10.46 17.82
N VAL A 111 11.09 -9.64 16.92
CA VAL A 111 11.35 -8.20 16.89
C VAL A 111 10.13 -7.52 17.52
N ALA A 112 10.24 -7.07 18.78
CA ALA A 112 9.11 -6.29 19.31
C ALA A 112 9.18 -4.88 18.72
N PRO A 113 8.06 -4.41 18.15
CA PRO A 113 7.93 -3.00 17.86
C PRO A 113 7.92 -2.27 19.21
N HIS A 114 9.01 -1.54 19.49
CA HIS A 114 9.15 -0.60 20.59
C HIS A 114 9.09 -1.20 22.01
N ALA A 115 10.24 -1.28 22.69
CA ALA A 115 10.25 -1.54 24.13
C ALA A 115 9.54 -0.42 24.91
N HIS A 116 8.98 -0.72 26.09
CA HIS A 116 8.54 0.29 27.04
C HIS A 116 9.74 1.16 27.45
N GLY A 117 9.86 2.33 26.83
CA GLY A 117 10.67 3.43 27.34
C GLY A 117 9.75 4.48 27.94
N THR A 118 10.20 5.16 29.00
CA THR A 118 9.61 6.42 29.42
C THR A 118 9.78 7.38 28.25
N THR A 119 8.70 7.66 27.54
CA THR A 119 8.68 8.84 26.68
C THR A 119 8.64 10.00 27.65
N ASP A 120 9.73 10.75 27.75
CA ASP A 120 9.65 12.12 28.23
C ASP A 120 8.76 12.86 27.23
N THR A 121 7.46 12.75 27.42
CA THR A 121 6.52 13.71 26.90
C THR A 121 6.89 14.99 27.60
N LEU A 122 7.73 15.80 26.96
CA LEU A 122 7.73 17.23 27.17
C LEU A 122 6.27 17.64 27.03
N PHE A 123 5.58 17.75 28.16
CA PHE A 123 4.19 18.15 28.22
C PHE A 123 4.17 19.58 27.69
N ARG A 124 3.93 19.72 26.38
CA ARG A 124 3.78 21.02 25.71
C ARG A 124 2.37 21.51 26.03
N GLY A 125 2.20 22.04 27.23
CA GLY A 125 1.03 22.84 27.61
C GLY A 125 -0.30 22.08 27.65
N ALA A 126 -1.37 22.84 27.86
CA ALA A 126 -2.74 22.34 27.85
C ALA A 126 -3.05 21.63 26.51
N ALA A 127 -3.80 20.53 26.57
CA ALA A 127 -4.32 19.88 25.38
C ALA A 127 -5.05 20.93 24.53
N GLU A 128 -4.71 21.01 23.24
CA GLU A 128 -5.50 21.82 22.30
C GLU A 128 -6.96 21.34 22.38
N PRO A 129 -7.93 22.27 22.41
CA PRO A 129 -9.34 21.88 22.40
C PRO A 129 -9.60 20.98 21.17
N PRO A 130 -10.56 20.03 21.27
CA PRO A 130 -10.95 19.22 20.13
C PRO A 130 -11.28 20.13 18.95
N ALA A 131 -10.85 19.74 17.75
CA ALA A 131 -11.13 20.50 16.55
C ALA A 131 -12.64 20.69 16.37
N ASP A 132 -13.05 21.87 15.90
CA ASP A 132 -14.44 22.16 15.61
C ASP A 132 -15.01 21.15 14.62
N THR A 133 -16.28 20.79 14.81
CA THR A 133 -16.95 19.83 13.93
C THR A 133 -17.18 20.52 12.58
N TRP A 134 -16.60 19.98 11.52
CA TRP A 134 -16.91 20.43 10.17
C TRP A 134 -18.28 19.90 9.76
N GLU A 135 -19.17 20.80 9.36
CA GLU A 135 -20.50 20.47 8.83
C GLU A 135 -20.53 20.73 7.32
N ALA A 136 -21.11 19.79 6.57
CA ALA A 136 -21.33 19.97 5.15
C ALA A 136 -22.55 20.86 4.92
N ASP A 137 -22.55 21.62 3.82
CA ASP A 137 -23.76 22.31 3.38
C ASP A 137 -24.92 21.33 3.18
N GLU A 138 -26.15 21.81 3.40
CA GLU A 138 -27.36 21.00 3.24
C GLU A 138 -27.40 20.31 1.87
N GLY A 139 -27.60 18.99 1.88
CA GLY A 139 -27.71 18.17 0.66
C GLY A 139 -26.39 17.60 0.13
N ILE A 140 -25.25 17.88 0.77
CA ILE A 140 -23.95 17.29 0.39
C ILE A 140 -23.66 16.06 1.27
N PHE A 141 -23.55 14.89 0.65
CA PHE A 141 -23.30 13.62 1.35
C PHE A 141 -22.17 12.79 0.72
N GLY A 142 -21.62 11.86 1.51
CA GLY A 142 -20.66 10.85 1.06
C GLY A 142 -19.38 11.47 0.48
N GLY A 143 -18.94 10.97 -0.69
CA GLY A 143 -17.70 11.42 -1.34
C GLY A 143 -17.65 12.91 -1.64
N ARG A 144 -18.79 13.55 -1.94
CA ARG A 144 -18.87 15.00 -2.18
C ARG A 144 -18.64 15.82 -0.91
N ALA A 145 -19.07 15.31 0.24
CA ALA A 145 -18.80 15.96 1.53
C ALA A 145 -17.31 15.87 1.88
N VAL A 146 -16.68 14.71 1.62
CA VAL A 146 -15.23 14.53 1.81
C VAL A 146 -14.44 15.48 0.92
N GLU A 147 -14.84 15.64 -0.34
CA GLU A 147 -14.24 16.60 -1.28
C GLU A 147 -14.37 18.04 -0.77
N ALA A 148 -15.60 18.48 -0.44
CA ALA A 148 -15.88 19.82 0.05
C ALA A 148 -15.07 20.14 1.33
N ARG A 149 -15.00 19.19 2.26
CA ARG A 149 -14.19 19.31 3.48
C ARG A 149 -12.72 19.54 3.16
N PHE A 150 -12.16 18.77 2.23
CA PHE A 150 -10.74 18.90 1.89
C PHE A 150 -10.44 20.24 1.21
N ARG A 151 -11.32 20.69 0.31
CA ARG A 151 -11.25 22.03 -0.30
C ARG A 151 -11.28 23.14 0.75
N ALA A 152 -12.22 23.07 1.69
CA ALA A 152 -12.34 24.04 2.78
C ALA A 152 -11.08 24.06 3.65
N GLN A 153 -10.49 22.89 3.95
CA GLN A 153 -9.25 22.81 4.71
C GLN A 153 -8.07 23.48 3.99
N ILE A 154 -7.94 23.31 2.67
CA ILE A 154 -6.89 23.97 1.89
C ILE A 154 -7.15 25.47 1.79
N ALA A 155 -8.41 25.89 1.59
CA ALA A 155 -8.79 27.30 1.57
C ALA A 155 -8.43 27.99 2.90
N GLU A 156 -8.66 27.32 4.04
CA GLU A 156 -8.25 27.82 5.35
C GLU A 156 -6.72 27.87 5.49
N ALA A 157 -6.00 26.87 4.98
CA ALA A 157 -4.53 26.92 4.95
C ALA A 157 -3.99 28.10 4.12
N LEU A 158 -4.75 28.54 3.11
CA LEU A 158 -4.45 29.69 2.23
C LEU A 158 -4.87 31.05 2.81
N ASN A 159 -5.58 31.07 3.94
CA ASN A 159 -6.05 32.30 4.56
C ASN A 159 -4.86 33.15 5.04
N PRO A 160 -4.64 34.36 4.48
CA PRO A 160 -3.51 35.20 4.86
C PRO A 160 -3.62 35.70 6.32
N ASP A 161 -4.85 35.86 6.81
CA ASP A 161 -5.15 36.41 8.14
C ASP A 161 -5.14 35.35 9.25
N ALA A 162 -4.95 34.07 8.91
CA ALA A 162 -4.90 32.99 9.87
C ALA A 162 -3.71 33.17 10.83
N LYS A 163 -3.99 33.32 12.13
CA LYS A 163 -2.99 33.44 13.20
C LYS A 163 -2.00 32.27 13.26
N ARG A 164 -2.42 31.11 12.76
CA ARG A 164 -1.61 29.90 12.64
C ARG A 164 -1.98 29.18 11.34
N ARG A 165 -0.99 28.66 10.63
CA ARG A 165 -1.23 27.83 9.45
C ARG A 165 -1.93 26.53 9.85
N VAL A 166 -3.13 26.34 9.33
CA VAL A 166 -3.91 25.12 9.50
C VAL A 166 -3.28 24.02 8.63
N PRO A 167 -2.99 22.83 9.19
CA PRO A 167 -2.46 21.74 8.39
C PRO A 167 -3.52 21.21 7.43
N ILE A 168 -3.10 20.80 6.24
CA ILE A 168 -3.92 20.01 5.32
C ILE A 168 -3.84 18.53 5.73
N SER A 169 -4.95 17.80 5.65
CA SER A 169 -5.01 16.39 5.99
C SER A 169 -5.62 15.59 4.84
N PRO A 170 -4.79 14.87 4.07
CA PRO A 170 -5.28 14.07 2.97
C PRO A 170 -6.03 12.79 3.46
N SER A 171 -5.97 12.49 4.77
CA SER A 171 -6.32 11.18 5.33
C SER A 171 -7.77 10.75 5.08
N GLY A 172 -7.90 9.58 4.46
CA GLY A 172 -9.19 8.94 4.18
C GLY A 172 -9.89 9.49 2.95
N ILE A 173 -9.16 10.22 2.10
CA ILE A 173 -9.69 10.81 0.86
C ILE A 173 -9.27 9.94 -0.31
N ASN A 174 -10.14 9.84 -1.32
CA ASN A 174 -9.83 9.10 -2.54
C ASN A 174 -8.63 9.73 -3.27
N ASN A 175 -7.70 8.90 -3.74
CA ASN A 175 -6.49 9.27 -4.47
C ASN A 175 -6.72 10.25 -5.63
N ALA A 176 -7.79 10.05 -6.41
CA ALA A 176 -8.13 10.95 -7.51
C ALA A 176 -8.55 12.33 -6.99
N VAL A 177 -9.38 12.35 -5.95
CA VAL A 177 -9.83 13.59 -5.30
C VAL A 177 -8.65 14.36 -4.71
N VAL A 178 -7.75 13.68 -3.99
CA VAL A 178 -6.53 14.30 -3.44
C VAL A 178 -5.69 14.92 -4.55
N THR A 179 -5.41 14.15 -5.61
CA THR A 179 -4.54 14.61 -6.70
C THR A 179 -5.13 15.80 -7.43
N GLU A 180 -6.41 15.76 -7.80
CA GLU A 180 -7.04 16.82 -8.57
C GLU A 180 -7.19 18.11 -7.74
N ILE A 181 -7.53 18.00 -6.46
CA ILE A 181 -7.60 19.15 -5.56
C ILE A 181 -6.22 19.76 -5.33
N LEU A 182 -5.19 18.94 -5.03
CA LEU A 182 -3.85 19.46 -4.83
C LEU A 182 -3.35 20.19 -6.09
N ARG A 183 -3.62 19.64 -7.27
CA ARG A 183 -3.27 20.27 -8.55
C ARG A 183 -3.90 21.65 -8.69
N GLU A 184 -5.19 21.76 -8.37
CA GLU A 184 -5.93 23.01 -8.42
C GLU A 184 -5.31 24.08 -7.52
N PHE A 185 -5.05 23.76 -6.25
CA PHE A 185 -4.53 24.73 -5.28
C PHE A 185 -3.02 24.98 -5.38
N VAL A 186 -2.28 24.15 -6.12
CA VAL A 186 -0.89 24.43 -6.51
C VAL A 186 -0.82 25.53 -7.56
N ALA A 187 -1.86 25.74 -8.35
CA ALA A 187 -1.88 26.75 -9.40
C ALA A 187 -1.72 28.17 -8.82
N THR A 188 -0.85 28.98 -9.42
CA THR A 188 -0.69 30.39 -9.05
C THR A 188 -1.97 31.16 -9.27
N GLU A 189 -2.31 32.02 -8.30
CA GLU A 189 -3.40 32.98 -8.41
C GLU A 189 -2.83 34.39 -8.57
N PRO A 190 -3.26 35.18 -9.58
CA PRO A 190 -2.76 36.54 -9.78
C PRO A 190 -2.88 37.41 -8.52
N GLY A 191 -1.77 38.00 -8.09
CA GLY A 191 -1.73 38.89 -6.92
C GLY A 191 -1.72 38.19 -5.57
N MET A 192 -1.77 36.85 -5.52
CA MET A 192 -1.72 36.08 -4.27
C MET A 192 -0.35 35.42 -4.08
N PRO A 193 0.25 35.48 -2.87
CA PRO A 193 1.54 34.85 -2.61
C PRO A 193 1.41 33.32 -2.48
N ARG A 194 2.53 32.63 -2.74
CA ARG A 194 2.72 31.22 -2.39
C ARG A 194 2.51 30.99 -0.90
N VAL A 195 1.93 29.85 -0.55
CA VAL A 195 1.77 29.41 0.84
C VAL A 195 2.30 27.99 0.99
N ASP A 196 3.17 27.78 1.97
CA ASP A 196 3.66 26.45 2.34
C ASP A 196 2.78 25.88 3.45
N ALA A 197 1.85 24.99 3.07
CA ALA A 197 0.86 24.42 3.98
C ALA A 197 1.44 23.20 4.73
N PRO A 198 1.37 23.15 6.08
CA PRO A 198 1.77 21.95 6.81
C PRO A 198 0.91 20.75 6.42
N VAL A 199 1.49 19.55 6.34
CA VAL A 199 0.73 18.31 6.10
C VAL A 199 0.66 17.50 7.39
N GLN A 200 -0.55 17.11 7.79
CA GLN A 200 -0.77 16.29 8.98
C GLN A 200 -1.70 15.10 8.68
N TYR A 201 -1.31 13.93 9.16
CA TYR A 201 -2.04 12.68 8.96
C TYR A 201 -2.94 12.32 10.14
N ARG A 202 -3.86 11.38 9.91
CA ARG A 202 -4.83 10.91 10.93
C ARG A 202 -4.17 10.36 12.21
N ASP A 203 -2.96 9.83 12.11
CA ASP A 203 -2.17 9.35 13.25
C ASP A 203 -1.51 10.49 14.07
N GLY A 204 -1.78 11.74 13.70
CA GLY A 204 -1.22 12.94 14.32
C GLY A 204 0.18 13.32 13.81
N SER A 205 0.83 12.44 13.03
CA SER A 205 2.15 12.69 12.48
C SER A 205 2.13 13.83 11.46
N LYS A 206 3.20 14.61 11.42
CA LYS A 206 3.35 15.80 10.57
C LYS A 206 4.52 15.62 9.63
N ALA A 207 4.30 15.84 8.33
CA ALA A 207 5.37 15.79 7.36
C ALA A 207 6.40 16.89 7.66
N THR A 208 7.67 16.59 7.43
CA THR A 208 8.78 17.54 7.59
C THR A 208 8.68 18.62 6.52
N HIS A 209 8.30 18.24 5.30
CA HIS A 209 8.17 19.15 4.18
C HIS A 209 6.73 19.65 4.00
N PRO A 210 6.49 20.98 4.03
CA PRO A 210 5.16 21.52 3.76
C PRO A 210 4.80 21.34 2.28
N PHE A 211 3.51 21.32 1.99
CA PHE A 211 3.01 21.26 0.62
C PHE A 211 2.94 22.68 0.03
N PRO A 212 3.63 22.97 -1.08
CA PRO A 212 3.60 24.30 -1.70
C PRO A 212 2.28 24.52 -2.46
N LEU A 213 1.52 25.54 -2.05
CA LEU A 213 0.28 25.98 -2.68
C LEU A 213 0.49 27.33 -3.37
N ARG A 214 -0.29 27.63 -4.42
CA ARG A 214 -0.14 28.82 -5.27
C ARG A 214 1.30 29.01 -5.77
N ALA A 215 1.90 27.91 -6.18
CA ALA A 215 3.33 27.80 -6.42
C ALA A 215 3.69 27.71 -7.90
N LEU A 216 2.82 27.14 -8.75
CA LEU A 216 3.14 26.88 -10.15
C LEU A 216 2.12 27.49 -11.13
N PRO A 217 2.56 28.05 -12.28
CA PRO A 217 1.65 28.48 -13.35
C PRO A 217 1.14 27.26 -14.14
N MET A 218 0.21 26.51 -13.54
CA MET A 218 -0.26 25.23 -14.08
C MET A 218 -0.90 25.38 -15.47
N ARG A 219 -0.47 24.54 -16.42
CA ARG A 219 -1.01 24.52 -17.79
C ARG A 219 -2.01 23.37 -17.97
N ALA A 220 -2.97 23.56 -18.88
CA ALA A 220 -3.95 22.52 -19.23
C ALA A 220 -3.37 21.49 -20.20
N ASP A 221 -2.51 21.95 -21.12
CA ASP A 221 -2.00 21.13 -22.22
C ASP A 221 -0.61 20.58 -21.92
N LEU A 222 -0.39 19.33 -22.34
CA LEU A 222 0.90 18.67 -22.25
C LEU A 222 1.83 19.15 -23.37
N SER A 223 3.03 19.59 -23.01
CA SER A 223 4.12 19.88 -23.97
C SER A 223 4.55 18.61 -24.71
N LEU A 224 5.12 18.76 -25.91
CA LEU A 224 5.76 17.65 -26.62
C LEU A 224 6.93 17.11 -25.77
N ALA A 225 7.02 15.79 -25.64
CA ALA A 225 8.04 15.14 -24.81
C ALA A 225 9.17 14.56 -25.66
N SER A 226 10.42 14.69 -25.20
CA SER A 226 11.54 13.93 -25.74
C SER A 226 11.54 12.49 -25.24
N LEU A 227 10.99 12.27 -24.04
CA LEU A 227 10.86 10.96 -23.42
C LEU A 227 9.47 10.78 -22.83
N GLU A 228 8.79 9.68 -23.18
CA GLU A 228 7.47 9.34 -22.62
C GLU A 228 7.52 8.00 -21.88
N LEU A 229 7.19 8.01 -20.59
CA LEU A 229 7.24 6.84 -19.71
C LEU A 229 5.90 6.60 -19.00
N ARG A 230 5.64 5.34 -18.67
CA ARG A 230 4.43 4.88 -17.96
C ARG A 230 4.88 4.16 -16.70
N PHE A 231 4.43 4.62 -15.54
CA PHE A 231 4.80 4.03 -14.26
C PHE A 231 3.56 3.72 -13.43
N THR A 232 3.53 2.57 -12.76
CA THR A 232 2.71 2.44 -11.55
C THR A 232 3.36 3.24 -10.44
N LEU A 233 2.58 3.91 -9.59
CA LEU A 233 3.14 4.65 -8.47
C LEU A 233 3.82 3.70 -7.47
N LEU A 234 3.26 2.51 -7.27
CA LEU A 234 3.77 1.52 -6.32
C LEU A 234 3.71 0.11 -6.90
N SER A 235 4.81 -0.65 -6.79
CA SER A 235 4.92 -1.99 -7.35
C SER A 235 3.93 -3.01 -6.77
N ILE A 236 3.56 -4.05 -7.53
CA ILE A 236 2.84 -5.26 -7.07
C ILE A 236 1.44 -4.97 -6.47
N ARG A 237 0.91 -3.75 -6.62
CA ARG A 237 -0.45 -3.40 -6.13
C ARG A 237 -1.55 -3.81 -7.09
N HIS A 238 -1.23 -3.82 -8.38
CA HIS A 238 -2.14 -4.17 -9.47
C HIS A 238 -1.33 -4.86 -10.57
N THR A 239 -1.15 -6.17 -10.46
CA THR A 239 -0.34 -6.96 -11.41
C THR A 239 -0.94 -6.97 -12.81
N GLU A 240 -2.24 -6.69 -12.93
CA GLU A 240 -2.91 -6.44 -14.21
C GLU A 240 -2.31 -5.27 -14.99
N MET A 241 -1.57 -4.37 -14.30
CA MET A 241 -0.96 -3.19 -14.89
C MET A 241 0.46 -3.43 -15.39
N ASP A 242 1.10 -4.53 -14.98
CA ASP A 242 2.50 -4.82 -15.32
C ASP A 242 2.68 -4.97 -16.84
N ALA A 243 1.61 -5.32 -17.57
CA ALA A 243 1.61 -5.41 -19.03
C ALA A 243 1.55 -4.04 -19.75
N VAL A 244 1.17 -2.95 -19.07
CA VAL A 244 0.93 -1.63 -19.67
C VAL A 244 1.89 -0.54 -19.21
N VAL A 245 2.64 -0.79 -18.13
CA VAL A 245 3.63 0.15 -17.59
C VAL A 245 5.06 -0.27 -17.90
N HIS A 246 5.97 0.70 -17.96
CA HIS A 246 7.41 0.45 -18.13
C HIS A 246 8.10 0.07 -16.82
N GLY A 247 7.46 0.34 -15.67
CA GLY A 247 7.96 -0.05 -14.37
C GLY A 247 7.12 0.50 -13.23
N ALA A 248 7.67 0.45 -12.02
CA ALA A 248 7.11 1.07 -10.82
C ALA A 248 8.00 2.22 -10.35
N TRP A 249 7.39 3.35 -9.99
CA TRP A 249 8.09 4.50 -9.43
C TRP A 249 8.65 4.19 -8.04
N LEU A 250 7.85 3.52 -7.21
CA LEU A 250 8.21 3.14 -5.84
C LEU A 250 8.12 1.62 -5.65
N ARG A 251 8.99 1.09 -4.79
CA ARG A 251 8.95 -0.33 -4.38
C ARG A 251 8.03 -0.52 -3.18
N ASN A 252 7.07 -1.43 -3.30
CA ASN A 252 6.12 -1.72 -2.23
C ASN A 252 6.79 -2.16 -0.92
N ALA A 253 7.89 -2.93 -1.01
CA ALA A 253 8.65 -3.41 0.15
C ALA A 253 9.34 -2.30 0.95
N GLU A 254 9.54 -1.12 0.35
CA GLU A 254 10.17 0.04 1.00
C GLU A 254 9.12 0.98 1.59
N ILE A 255 8.02 1.20 0.86
CA ILE A 255 6.98 2.17 1.22
C ILE A 255 5.95 1.59 2.18
N SER A 256 5.63 0.31 2.10
CA SER A 256 4.56 -0.31 2.92
C SER A 256 5.03 -0.82 4.28
N ARG A 257 6.25 -0.47 4.72
CA ARG A 257 6.73 -0.87 6.04
C ARG A 257 6.00 -0.06 7.13
N PRO A 258 5.68 -0.67 8.30
CA PRO A 258 5.06 0.06 9.40
C PRO A 258 5.91 1.25 9.85
N ARG A 259 5.31 2.44 9.84
CA ARG A 259 5.89 3.71 10.36
C ARG A 259 4.79 4.78 10.39
N PRO A 260 4.99 5.90 11.12
CA PRO A 260 4.10 7.05 11.04
C PRO A 260 3.87 7.51 9.59
N ALA A 261 2.64 7.90 9.27
CA ALA A 261 2.24 8.24 7.91
C ALA A 261 3.10 9.36 7.30
N ALA A 262 3.42 10.39 8.09
CA ALA A 262 4.32 11.47 7.70
C ALA A 262 5.73 11.01 7.32
N MET A 263 6.26 9.98 7.99
CA MET A 263 7.59 9.45 7.64
C MET A 263 7.58 8.72 6.30
N THR A 264 6.47 8.05 5.96
CA THR A 264 6.32 7.45 4.62
C THR A 264 6.19 8.54 3.56
N ASP A 265 5.44 9.59 3.85
CA ASP A 265 5.30 10.75 2.97
C ASP A 265 6.65 11.44 2.69
N ASP A 266 7.42 11.77 3.75
CA ASP A 266 8.75 12.35 3.61
C ASP A 266 9.73 11.44 2.84
N LEU A 267 9.71 10.13 3.10
CA LEU A 267 10.53 9.17 2.35
C LEU A 267 10.19 9.19 0.84
N VAL A 268 8.89 9.21 0.51
CA VAL A 268 8.45 9.23 -0.89
C VAL A 268 8.81 10.55 -1.55
N TYR A 269 8.71 11.66 -0.82
CA TYR A 269 9.16 12.97 -1.29
C TYR A 269 10.64 12.95 -1.68
N GLU A 270 11.51 12.49 -0.78
CA GLU A 270 12.96 12.44 -1.01
C GLU A 270 13.38 11.49 -2.14
N LEU A 271 12.73 10.32 -2.24
CA LEU A 271 12.96 9.37 -3.33
C LEU A 271 12.53 9.96 -4.67
N SER A 272 11.31 10.51 -4.72
CA SER A 272 10.74 11.04 -5.96
C SER A 272 11.52 12.25 -6.47
N LEU A 273 11.99 13.13 -5.59
CA LEU A 273 12.79 14.29 -5.97
C LEU A 273 14.10 13.85 -6.66
N ARG A 274 14.83 12.91 -6.05
CA ARG A 274 16.05 12.33 -6.63
C ARG A 274 15.80 11.63 -7.96
N GLN A 275 14.71 10.87 -8.06
CA GLN A 275 14.33 10.17 -9.30
C GLN A 275 13.97 11.15 -10.42
N LEU A 276 13.25 12.24 -10.12
CA LEU A 276 12.92 13.28 -11.09
C LEU A 276 14.17 14.02 -11.58
N GLU A 277 15.07 14.38 -10.67
CA GLU A 277 16.35 15.02 -11.02
C GLU A 277 17.21 14.14 -11.93
N GLU A 278 17.34 12.85 -11.61
CA GLU A 278 18.09 11.90 -12.44
C GLU A 278 17.44 11.74 -13.82
N LEU A 279 16.12 11.54 -13.84
CA LEU A 279 15.38 11.27 -15.07
C LEU A 279 15.37 12.45 -16.04
N CYS A 280 15.31 13.68 -15.51
CA CYS A 280 15.23 14.90 -16.35
C CYS A 280 16.61 15.47 -16.70
N ARG A 281 17.71 14.93 -16.18
CA ARG A 281 19.06 15.53 -16.33
C ARG A 281 19.48 15.74 -17.80
N ASN A 282 19.16 14.79 -18.66
CA ASN A 282 19.60 14.77 -20.07
C ASN A 282 18.43 14.88 -21.07
N GLU A 283 17.23 15.16 -20.57
CA GLU A 283 16.01 15.19 -21.37
C GLU A 283 15.49 16.62 -21.49
N SER A 284 15.06 17.00 -22.69
CA SER A 284 14.48 18.34 -22.90
C SER A 284 13.10 18.47 -22.23
N HIS A 285 12.30 17.40 -22.26
CA HIS A 285 11.02 17.32 -21.58
C HIS A 285 10.61 15.86 -21.39
N VAL A 286 10.35 15.46 -20.15
CA VAL A 286 9.86 14.11 -19.82
C VAL A 286 8.35 14.13 -19.61
N ARG A 287 7.63 13.19 -20.21
CA ARG A 287 6.22 12.95 -19.89
C ARG A 287 6.05 11.64 -19.14
N LEU A 288 5.43 11.70 -17.96
CA LEU A 288 5.11 10.54 -17.15
C LEU A 288 3.60 10.31 -17.14
N HIS A 289 3.16 9.11 -17.55
CA HIS A 289 1.82 8.63 -17.21
C HIS A 289 1.91 7.90 -15.88
N MET A 290 1.39 8.53 -14.83
CA MET A 290 1.47 8.02 -13.48
C MET A 290 0.18 7.31 -13.09
N TYR A 291 0.24 5.99 -13.12
CA TYR A 291 -0.86 5.13 -12.74
C TYR A 291 -0.95 5.03 -11.22
N GLN A 292 -2.05 5.55 -10.69
CA GLN A 292 -2.20 5.69 -9.25
C GLN A 292 -2.71 4.42 -8.62
N THR A 293 -1.76 3.72 -8.03
CA THR A 293 -1.96 2.46 -7.34
C THR A 293 -1.31 2.57 -5.98
N GLY A 294 -2.03 2.96 -4.93
CA GLY A 294 -1.35 2.96 -3.64
C GLY A 294 -1.90 3.82 -2.53
N LEU A 295 -1.02 3.94 -1.55
CA LEU A 295 -1.18 4.63 -0.29
C LEU A 295 -1.22 6.15 -0.52
N GLU A 296 -2.13 6.80 0.19
CA GLU A 296 -2.33 8.25 0.12
C GLU A 296 -1.05 9.04 0.44
N THR A 297 -0.23 8.56 1.39
CA THR A 297 1.08 9.12 1.71
C THR A 297 2.04 9.12 0.53
N ALA A 298 2.00 8.08 -0.32
CA ALA A 298 2.84 8.01 -1.51
C ALA A 298 2.40 9.00 -2.59
N ILE A 299 1.10 9.24 -2.71
CA ILE A 299 0.56 10.23 -3.66
C ILE A 299 0.97 11.63 -3.24
N VAL A 300 0.76 11.96 -1.97
CA VAL A 300 1.07 13.30 -1.44
C VAL A 300 2.58 13.57 -1.55
N GLY A 301 3.42 12.61 -1.14
CA GLY A 301 4.88 12.75 -1.23
C GLY A 301 5.36 12.91 -2.67
N PHE A 302 4.81 12.12 -3.61
CA PHE A 302 5.17 12.21 -5.02
C PHE A 302 4.79 13.57 -5.62
N TYR A 303 3.54 14.04 -5.45
CA TYR A 303 3.13 15.32 -6.03
C TYR A 303 3.76 16.52 -5.33
N ARG A 304 4.09 16.42 -4.04
CA ARG A 304 4.91 17.42 -3.37
C ARG A 304 6.30 17.50 -4.00
N ALA A 305 6.95 16.36 -4.24
CA ALA A 305 8.25 16.30 -4.90
C ALA A 305 8.19 16.82 -6.35
N LEU A 306 7.15 16.47 -7.10
CA LEU A 306 6.90 16.99 -8.44
C LEU A 306 6.77 18.52 -8.42
N THR A 307 6.03 19.06 -7.46
CA THR A 307 5.86 20.52 -7.34
C THR A 307 7.17 21.21 -7.02
N SER A 308 7.94 20.68 -6.06
CA SER A 308 9.29 21.17 -5.74
C SER A 308 10.22 21.10 -6.95
N HIS A 309 10.18 20.00 -7.71
CA HIS A 309 11.00 19.84 -8.90
C HIS A 309 10.63 20.87 -9.98
N LEU A 310 9.34 21.06 -10.27
CA LEU A 310 8.87 22.04 -11.27
C LEU A 310 9.14 23.49 -10.87
N LEU A 311 9.22 23.79 -9.58
CA LEU A 311 9.66 25.09 -9.09
C LEU A 311 11.14 25.35 -9.42
N MET A 312 11.99 24.32 -9.37
CA MET A 312 13.42 24.42 -9.66
C MET A 312 13.74 24.30 -11.15
N PHE A 313 12.99 23.46 -11.86
CA PHE A 313 13.19 23.13 -13.27
C PHE A 313 11.85 23.24 -14.03
N PRO A 314 11.33 24.46 -14.27
CA PRO A 314 10.08 24.65 -14.99
C PRO A 314 10.13 24.02 -16.39
N GLY A 315 9.02 23.41 -16.81
CA GLY A 315 8.94 22.75 -18.12
C GLY A 315 9.82 21.50 -18.28
N SER A 316 10.51 20.99 -17.26
CA SER A 316 11.35 19.77 -17.39
C SER A 316 10.53 18.49 -17.51
N VAL A 317 9.37 18.44 -16.85
CA VAL A 317 8.53 17.25 -16.74
C VAL A 317 7.05 17.60 -16.80
N SER A 318 6.24 16.71 -17.36
CA SER A 318 4.79 16.72 -17.23
C SER A 318 4.30 15.37 -16.73
N VAL A 319 3.34 15.39 -15.79
CA VAL A 319 2.75 14.16 -15.25
C VAL A 319 1.26 14.10 -15.58
N GLN A 320 0.84 13.03 -16.25
CA GLN A 320 -0.55 12.69 -16.50
C GLN A 320 -1.00 11.66 -15.46
N PRO A 321 -1.86 12.01 -14.49
CA PRO A 321 -2.43 11.03 -13.57
C PRO A 321 -3.33 10.06 -14.35
N MET A 322 -3.25 8.77 -14.03
CA MET A 322 -4.10 7.72 -14.59
C MET A 322 -4.84 7.00 -13.45
N TYR A 323 -6.17 7.04 -13.47
CA TYR A 323 -7.03 6.48 -12.44
C TYR A 323 -7.73 5.21 -12.92
N TYR A 324 -7.71 4.15 -12.11
CA TYR A 324 -8.44 2.93 -12.42
C TYR A 324 -9.96 3.18 -12.37
N VAL A 325 -10.65 2.74 -13.42
CA VAL A 325 -12.11 2.73 -13.53
C VAL A 325 -12.54 1.28 -13.56
N ALA A 326 -13.16 0.82 -12.48
CA ALA A 326 -13.71 -0.52 -12.43
C ALA A 326 -14.71 -0.72 -13.58
N PRO A 327 -14.63 -1.83 -14.32
CA PRO A 327 -15.60 -2.12 -15.37
C PRO A 327 -17.00 -2.15 -14.77
N ARG A 328 -17.96 -1.55 -15.48
CA ARG A 328 -19.37 -1.57 -15.05
C ARG A 328 -19.78 -3.03 -14.87
N LYS A 329 -20.21 -3.40 -13.65
CA LYS A 329 -20.83 -4.72 -13.43
C LYS A 329 -21.96 -4.85 -14.46
N PRO A 330 -22.02 -5.93 -15.25
CA PRO A 330 -23.13 -6.14 -16.15
C PRO A 330 -24.40 -6.09 -15.31
N LYS A 331 -25.36 -5.24 -15.71
CA LYS A 331 -26.68 -5.21 -15.06
C LYS A 331 -27.21 -6.64 -15.16
N ALA A 332 -27.44 -7.28 -14.01
CA ALA A 332 -28.13 -8.56 -14.00
C ALA A 332 -29.44 -8.37 -14.78
N ASN A 333 -29.59 -9.10 -15.88
CA ASN A 333 -30.83 -9.05 -16.64
C ASN A 333 -31.96 -9.51 -15.69
N PRO A 334 -33.06 -8.75 -15.54
CA PRO A 334 -34.17 -9.13 -14.68
C PRO A 334 -34.82 -10.47 -15.08
N THR A 335 -34.45 -11.03 -16.22
CA THR A 335 -35.00 -12.26 -16.79
C THR A 335 -34.34 -13.55 -16.28
N ASP A 336 -33.21 -13.51 -15.58
CA ASP A 336 -32.60 -14.72 -15.00
C ASP A 336 -33.20 -15.12 -13.64
N GLY A 337 -34.25 -14.41 -13.20
CA GLY A 337 -35.05 -14.69 -12.01
C GLY A 337 -36.18 -15.71 -12.21
N ARG A 338 -36.01 -16.75 -13.04
CA ARG A 338 -36.92 -17.91 -13.06
C ARG A 338 -36.16 -19.20 -12.81
N GLY A 339 -36.30 -19.72 -11.59
CA GLY A 339 -36.26 -21.16 -11.36
C GLY A 339 -35.25 -21.64 -10.34
N THR A 340 -35.44 -21.31 -9.08
CA THR A 340 -35.55 -22.32 -7.99
C THR A 340 -36.12 -21.63 -6.78
N GLY A 341 -37.46 -21.66 -6.67
CA GLY A 341 -38.14 -21.38 -5.42
C GLY A 341 -37.73 -22.43 -4.39
N GLY A 342 -37.02 -22.01 -3.36
CA GLY A 342 -36.83 -22.79 -2.15
C GLY A 342 -38.17 -22.91 -1.42
N LEU A 343 -38.96 -23.91 -1.80
CA LEU A 343 -40.09 -24.39 -1.02
C LEU A 343 -39.54 -25.08 0.23
N GLY A 344 -39.82 -24.49 1.39
CA GLY A 344 -39.70 -25.18 2.65
C GLY A 344 -40.67 -26.36 2.73
N GLN A 345 -40.14 -27.56 2.95
CA GLN A 345 -40.82 -28.69 3.58
C GLN A 345 -39.77 -29.41 4.43
N ARG A 346 -39.84 -29.26 5.76
CA ARG A 346 -40.44 -30.23 6.70
C ARG A 346 -39.93 -31.66 6.49
N SER A 347 -39.09 -32.05 7.45
CA SER A 347 -38.75 -33.39 7.89
C SER A 347 -39.87 -34.44 7.72
N GLY A 348 -39.52 -35.60 7.17
CA GLY A 348 -40.40 -36.77 7.16
C GLY A 348 -39.82 -37.96 6.39
N LEU A 349 -39.08 -38.80 7.10
CA LEU A 349 -38.94 -40.27 6.98
C LEU A 349 -39.25 -40.97 5.63
N GLY A 350 -38.25 -41.73 5.16
CA GLY A 350 -38.47 -43.12 4.74
C GLY A 350 -38.37 -43.42 3.24
N GLY A 351 -37.67 -44.50 2.91
CA GLY A 351 -38.01 -45.31 1.74
C GLY A 351 -36.90 -45.53 0.72
N ARG A 352 -36.25 -46.70 0.84
CA ARG A 352 -35.49 -47.42 -0.19
C ARG A 352 -36.17 -47.37 -1.58
N ASN A 353 -35.38 -47.23 -2.66
CA ASN A 353 -35.20 -48.30 -3.64
C ASN A 353 -34.18 -47.96 -4.73
N ALA A 354 -33.60 -49.05 -5.23
CA ALA A 354 -32.48 -49.12 -6.15
C ALA A 354 -32.89 -49.12 -7.63
N ARG A 355 -31.85 -48.93 -8.48
CA ARG A 355 -31.58 -49.54 -9.80
C ARG A 355 -31.57 -48.62 -11.04
N ASN A 356 -30.40 -48.67 -11.68
CA ASN A 356 -30.14 -48.88 -13.11
C ASN A 356 -30.54 -47.79 -14.13
N ARG A 357 -29.52 -47.15 -14.75
CA ARG A 357 -29.07 -47.44 -16.14
C ARG A 357 -28.02 -46.43 -16.63
N ALA A 358 -26.85 -46.99 -16.97
CA ALA A 358 -25.98 -46.85 -18.16
C ALA A 358 -25.94 -45.57 -19.05
N PRO A 359 -24.83 -45.38 -19.81
CA PRO A 359 -24.35 -44.09 -20.30
C PRO A 359 -24.45 -43.91 -21.84
N ALA A 360 -24.30 -42.67 -22.33
CA ALA A 360 -23.99 -42.34 -23.74
C ALA A 360 -23.16 -41.05 -23.77
N ARG A 361 -21.89 -41.04 -24.18
CA ARG A 361 -21.27 -41.13 -25.52
C ARG A 361 -21.41 -39.89 -26.43
N SER A 362 -20.22 -39.37 -26.78
CA SER A 362 -19.85 -38.57 -27.97
C SER A 362 -20.34 -37.12 -28.02
N ALA A 363 -19.62 -36.14 -28.58
CA ALA A 363 -18.60 -36.24 -29.63
C ALA A 363 -17.57 -35.10 -29.55
N SER A 364 -16.36 -35.43 -30.01
CA SER A 364 -15.29 -34.54 -30.39
C SER A 364 -15.69 -33.61 -31.54
N ARG A 365 -15.23 -32.36 -31.51
CA ARG A 365 -14.81 -31.63 -32.72
C ARG A 365 -13.62 -30.72 -32.40
N HIS A 366 -12.48 -31.14 -32.92
CA HIS A 366 -11.37 -30.25 -33.28
C HIS A 366 -11.85 -29.32 -34.40
N ILE A 367 -11.65 -28.01 -34.23
CA ILE A 367 -11.42 -27.09 -35.33
C ILE A 367 -10.16 -26.31 -34.95
N CYS A 368 -9.08 -26.61 -35.66
CA CYS A 368 -7.97 -25.70 -35.83
C CYS A 368 -8.47 -24.57 -36.74
N ASP A 369 -8.41 -23.34 -36.26
CA ASP A 369 -8.24 -22.21 -37.17
C ASP A 369 -7.10 -21.35 -36.65
N SER A 370 -6.01 -21.43 -37.41
CA SER A 370 -4.86 -20.57 -37.31
C SER A 370 -5.22 -19.24 -37.93
N ASP A 371 -5.43 -18.21 -37.11
CA ASP A 371 -5.38 -16.85 -37.62
C ASP A 371 -4.49 -15.98 -36.74
N ARG A 372 -3.32 -15.67 -37.32
CA ARG A 372 -2.36 -14.70 -36.79
C ARG A 372 -2.96 -13.32 -36.99
N SER A 373 -3.88 -12.91 -36.12
CA SER A 373 -4.26 -11.52 -36.00
C SER A 373 -3.16 -10.78 -35.24
N GLN A 374 -2.51 -9.85 -35.94
CA GLN A 374 -1.57 -8.88 -35.40
C GLN A 374 -2.10 -8.29 -34.09
N ALA A 375 -1.28 -8.31 -33.06
CA ALA A 375 -1.56 -7.64 -31.80
C ALA A 375 -1.67 -6.13 -32.05
N THR A 376 -2.89 -5.66 -32.25
CA THR A 376 -3.23 -4.25 -32.08
C THR A 376 -2.89 -3.91 -30.63
N VAL A 377 -1.82 -3.16 -30.43
CA VAL A 377 -1.47 -2.61 -29.11
C VAL A 377 -2.67 -1.79 -28.67
N VAL A 378 -3.40 -2.28 -27.68
CA VAL A 378 -4.57 -1.63 -27.06
C VAL A 378 -4.06 -0.39 -26.31
N THR A 379 -3.87 0.71 -27.03
CA THR A 379 -3.38 1.98 -26.48
C THR A 379 -4.47 2.77 -25.75
N GLU A 380 -5.73 2.34 -25.85
CA GLU A 380 -6.88 2.93 -25.16
C GLU A 380 -7.62 1.86 -24.36
N SER A 381 -6.98 1.37 -23.29
CA SER A 381 -7.69 0.50 -22.34
C SER A 381 -8.78 1.32 -21.66
N SER A 382 -10.05 0.97 -21.91
CA SER A 382 -11.25 1.57 -21.31
C SER A 382 -11.31 1.49 -19.77
N THR A 383 -10.29 0.92 -19.14
CA THR A 383 -10.16 0.68 -17.71
C THR A 383 -9.48 1.82 -16.95
N PHE A 384 -8.96 2.85 -17.64
CA PHE A 384 -8.32 3.98 -16.98
C PHE A 384 -8.87 5.33 -17.47
N ARG A 385 -9.13 6.23 -16.52
CA ARG A 385 -9.47 7.63 -16.78
C ARG A 385 -8.22 8.50 -16.59
N LYS A 386 -7.95 9.37 -17.57
CA LYS A 386 -6.94 10.42 -17.46
C LYS A 386 -7.42 11.52 -16.50
N GLY A 387 -6.56 11.89 -15.56
CA GLY A 387 -6.71 13.09 -14.73
C GLY A 387 -6.28 14.36 -15.44
N THR A 388 -6.19 15.46 -14.69
CA THR A 388 -5.69 16.72 -15.24
C THR A 388 -4.15 16.75 -15.19
N PRO A 389 -3.45 17.10 -16.29
CA PRO A 389 -1.99 17.12 -16.32
C PRO A 389 -1.33 18.06 -15.31
N TRP A 390 -0.27 17.60 -14.67
CA TRP A 390 0.65 18.40 -13.86
C TRP A 390 1.81 18.88 -14.72
N THR A 391 1.77 20.14 -15.11
CA THR A 391 2.80 20.78 -15.95
C THR A 391 2.80 22.29 -15.68
N ALA A 392 3.98 22.90 -15.66
CA ALA A 392 4.19 24.32 -15.42
C ALA A 392 5.12 24.91 -16.48
#